data_AF-A0A923QU04-F1
#
_entry.id   AF-A0A923QU04-F1
#
_cell.length_a   1.000
_cell.length_b   1.000
_cell.length_c   1.000
_cell.angle_alpha   90.00
_cell.angle_beta   90.00
_cell.angle_gamma   90.00
#
_symmetry.space_group_name_H-M   'P 1'
#
loop_
_entity.id
_entity.type
_entity.pdbx_description
1 polymer ?
#
loop_
_entity_poly.entity_id
_entity_poly.type
_entity_poly.pdbx_seq_one_letter_code
_entity_poly.pdbx_strand_id
1 'polypeptide(L)'
;MSTETDGSSLSLFKQLEITRFDRAQAATETLAGNRSLLTTMELERLNGILTGKSIEQSDPWRTTPATISLPSGKTETLSILRDPKVSARDHLHEATELAENGHIIDAAVSVYVQLVLSHGFKDANRRTAVLAAHYFLLRYGAPISGLALHEIGLGDLREPGQIEALKDTISQMAKFAAKRKRSDTP
;
A
#
# COMPACT_ATOMS: atom_id res chain seq x y z
N MET A 1 -10.14 -6.79 46.67
CA MET A 1 -8.78 -6.88 46.11
C MET A 1 -8.93 -6.96 44.61
N SER A 2 -8.76 -5.82 43.94
CA SER A 2 -8.94 -5.68 42.50
C SER A 2 -7.64 -6.02 41.81
N THR A 3 -7.62 -7.10 41.03
CA THR A 3 -6.57 -7.36 40.05
C THR A 3 -7.13 -6.98 38.69
N GLU A 4 -7.06 -5.69 38.36
CA GLU A 4 -7.13 -5.22 36.98
C GLU A 4 -5.80 -5.59 36.33
N THR A 5 -5.79 -6.67 35.56
CA THR A 5 -4.64 -7.06 34.75
C THR A 5 -4.59 -6.20 33.50
N ASP A 6 -3.61 -5.30 33.49
CA ASP A 6 -2.95 -4.60 32.38
C ASP A 6 -3.57 -4.79 30.99
N GLY A 7 -4.18 -3.72 30.50
CA GLY A 7 -4.41 -3.52 29.07
C GLY A 7 -3.06 -3.45 28.35
N SER A 8 -2.71 -4.55 27.68
CA SER A 8 -1.56 -4.72 26.77
C SER A 8 -1.11 -3.41 26.12
N SER A 9 -0.11 -2.76 26.71
CA SER A 9 0.50 -1.56 26.13
C SER A 9 1.27 -1.97 24.88
N LEU A 10 0.81 -1.53 23.70
CA LEU A 10 1.56 -1.68 22.45
C LEU A 10 2.99 -1.18 22.62
N SER A 11 3.98 -1.90 22.10
CA SER A 11 5.37 -1.45 22.17
C SER A 11 5.52 -0.06 21.52
N LEU A 12 6.41 0.78 22.04
CA LEU A 12 6.69 2.11 21.48
C LEU A 12 7.04 2.05 19.98
N PHE A 13 7.72 0.98 19.57
CA PHE A 13 8.01 0.71 18.17
C PHE A 13 6.74 0.56 17.34
N LYS A 14 5.79 -0.28 17.80
CA LYS A 14 4.52 -0.49 17.10
C LYS A 14 3.65 0.76 17.08
N GLN A 15 3.65 1.54 18.17
CA GLN A 15 2.98 2.85 18.21
C GLN A 15 3.57 3.82 17.18
N LEU A 16 4.90 3.83 17.03
CA LEU A 16 5.60 4.65 16.04
C LEU A 16 5.26 4.22 14.61
N GLU A 17 5.19 2.92 14.33
CA GLU A 17 4.80 2.41 13.01
C GLU A 17 3.37 2.78 12.64
N ILE A 18 2.42 2.67 13.58
CA ILE A 18 1.02 3.10 13.38
C ILE A 18 0.98 4.61 13.09
N THR A 19 1.65 5.42 13.93
CA THR A 19 1.70 6.88 13.76
C THR A 19 2.27 7.29 12.40
N ARG A 20 3.31 6.60 11.92
CA ARG A 20 3.91 6.86 10.60
C ARG A 20 2.96 6.45 9.48
N PHE A 21 2.27 5.33 9.61
CA PHE A 21 1.28 4.90 8.64
C PHE A 21 0.13 5.91 8.53
N ASP A 22 -0.42 6.37 9.66
CA ASP A 22 -1.51 7.37 9.68
C ASP A 22 -1.09 8.68 8.99
N ARG A 23 0.13 9.16 9.25
CA ARG A 23 0.68 10.34 8.57
C ARG A 23 0.82 10.14 7.06
N ALA A 24 1.30 8.97 6.65
CA ALA A 24 1.45 8.64 5.24
C ALA A 24 0.09 8.48 4.54
N GLN A 25 -0.90 7.95 5.24
CA GLN A 25 -2.28 7.88 4.77
C GLN A 25 -2.86 9.28 4.58
N ALA A 26 -2.77 10.17 5.57
CA ALA A 26 -3.26 11.54 5.45
C ALA A 26 -2.60 12.31 4.28
N ALA A 27 -1.30 12.09 4.07
CA ALA A 27 -0.57 12.62 2.91
C ALA A 27 -1.10 12.08 1.57
N THR A 28 -1.46 10.79 1.54
CA THR A 28 -2.08 10.15 0.38
C THR A 28 -3.48 10.69 0.11
N GLU A 29 -4.29 10.88 1.15
CA GLU A 29 -5.64 11.43 1.06
C GLU A 29 -5.63 12.85 0.50
N THR A 30 -4.69 13.68 0.96
CA THR A 30 -4.49 15.03 0.44
C THR A 30 -4.09 15.00 -1.05
N LEU A 31 -3.17 14.11 -1.44
CA LEU A 31 -2.72 13.97 -2.82
C LEU A 31 -3.88 13.58 -3.75
N ALA A 32 -4.67 12.58 -3.36
CA ALA A 32 -5.83 12.12 -4.11
C ALA A 32 -6.95 13.18 -4.17
N GLY A 33 -7.25 13.85 -3.04
CA GLY A 33 -8.26 14.90 -2.95
C GLY A 33 -7.97 16.11 -3.85
N ASN A 34 -6.69 16.50 -3.95
CA ASN A 34 -6.23 17.57 -4.84
C ASN A 34 -6.14 17.15 -6.31
N ARG A 35 -6.46 15.89 -6.64
CA ARG A 35 -6.29 15.31 -7.98
C ARG A 35 -4.86 15.46 -8.52
N SER A 36 -3.87 15.51 -7.65
CA SER A 36 -2.45 15.47 -8.02
C SER A 36 -2.02 14.06 -8.39
N LEU A 37 -1.17 13.90 -9.41
CA LEU A 37 -0.72 12.58 -9.87
C LEU A 37 0.18 11.91 -8.83
N LEU A 38 -0.03 10.61 -8.59
CA LEU A 38 0.89 9.78 -7.83
C LEU A 38 2.10 9.45 -8.71
N THR A 39 3.22 10.12 -8.45
CA THR A 39 4.49 9.94 -9.15
C THR A 39 5.47 9.09 -8.31
N THR A 40 6.61 8.72 -8.89
CA THR A 40 7.68 8.06 -8.13
C THR A 40 8.26 8.95 -7.03
N MET A 41 8.28 10.28 -7.22
CA MET A 41 8.65 11.23 -6.17
C MET A 41 7.66 11.21 -4.99
N GLU A 42 6.36 11.09 -5.28
CA GLU A 42 5.36 10.92 -4.22
C GLU A 42 5.49 9.57 -3.52
N LEU A 43 5.79 8.48 -4.25
CA LEU A 43 6.09 7.19 -3.62
C LEU A 43 7.32 7.26 -2.70
N GLU A 44 8.39 7.95 -3.12
CA GLU A 44 9.58 8.21 -2.29
C GLU A 44 9.19 8.97 -1.02
N ARG A 45 8.39 10.03 -1.15
CA ARG A 45 7.89 10.82 -0.01
C ARG A 45 7.09 9.95 0.97
N LEU A 46 6.16 9.15 0.46
CA LEU A 46 5.34 8.25 1.28
C LEU A 46 6.19 7.18 1.98
N ASN A 47 7.15 6.57 1.27
CA ASN A 47 8.09 5.62 1.85
C ASN A 47 8.97 6.27 2.93
N GLY A 48 9.39 7.52 2.71
CA GLY A 48 10.13 8.32 3.68
C GLY A 48 9.35 8.54 4.98
N ILE A 49 8.06 8.89 4.89
CA ILE A 49 7.19 9.02 6.07
C ILE A 49 7.11 7.67 6.84
N LEU A 50 6.91 6.56 6.11
CA LEU A 50 6.78 5.22 6.68
C LEU A 50 8.06 4.75 7.40
N THR A 51 9.22 5.07 6.84
CA THR A 51 10.53 4.64 7.37
C THR A 51 11.11 5.66 8.35
N GLY A 52 10.57 6.87 8.40
CA GLY A 52 11.09 7.99 9.19
C GLY A 52 12.39 8.58 8.62
N LYS A 53 12.62 8.44 7.31
CA LYS A 53 13.79 8.97 6.60
C LYS A 53 13.33 10.03 5.60
N SER A 54 14.00 11.18 5.53
CA SER A 54 13.71 12.15 4.47
C SER A 54 14.38 11.73 3.15
N ILE A 55 13.84 12.20 2.02
CA ILE A 55 14.41 11.97 0.69
C ILE A 55 15.86 12.49 0.61
N GLU A 56 16.16 13.59 1.32
CA GLU A 56 17.50 14.18 1.40
C GLU A 56 18.50 13.33 2.20
N GLN A 57 18.02 12.49 3.11
CA GLN A 57 18.87 11.68 3.99
C GLN A 57 19.33 10.37 3.33
N SER A 58 18.52 9.78 2.45
CA SER A 58 18.87 8.54 1.76
C SER A 58 17.92 8.28 0.61
N ASP A 59 18.48 7.86 -0.52
CA ASP A 59 17.72 7.22 -1.59
C ASP A 59 16.98 5.97 -1.04
N PRO A 60 15.63 5.90 -1.10
CA PRO A 60 14.87 4.78 -0.59
C PRO A 60 14.88 3.58 -1.55
N TRP A 61 15.26 3.77 -2.81
CA TRP A 61 15.30 2.71 -3.80
C TRP A 61 16.43 1.73 -3.51
N ARG A 62 16.16 0.46 -3.81
CA ARG A 62 17.09 -0.64 -3.60
C ARG A 62 18.13 -0.65 -4.72
N THR A 63 19.39 -0.85 -4.36
CA THR A 63 20.52 -0.95 -5.31
C THR A 63 21.23 -2.31 -5.26
N THR A 64 20.83 -3.20 -4.34
CA THR A 64 21.37 -4.55 -4.18
C THR A 64 20.24 -5.60 -4.13
N PRO A 65 20.50 -6.87 -4.46
CA PRO A 65 19.57 -7.97 -4.21
C PRO A 65 19.08 -8.00 -2.75
N ALA A 66 17.85 -8.45 -2.53
CA ALA A 66 17.26 -8.60 -1.20
C ALA A 66 16.71 -10.01 -1.02
N THR A 67 16.90 -10.58 0.16
CA THR A 67 16.34 -11.88 0.53
C THR A 67 15.19 -11.65 1.50
N ILE A 68 14.02 -12.16 1.17
CA ILE A 68 12.80 -11.98 1.96
C ILE A 68 12.18 -13.32 2.35
N SER A 69 11.54 -13.36 3.52
CA SER A 69 10.70 -14.47 3.93
C SER A 69 9.25 -14.20 3.49
N LEU A 70 8.68 -15.14 2.74
CA LEU A 70 7.30 -15.08 2.27
C LEU A 70 6.35 -15.58 3.37
N PRO A 71 5.05 -15.22 3.31
CA PRO A 71 4.02 -15.77 4.20
C PRO A 71 3.93 -17.30 4.14
N SER A 72 4.34 -17.91 3.01
CA SER A 72 4.44 -19.36 2.83
C SER A 72 5.58 -20.01 3.63
N GLY A 73 6.43 -19.22 4.29
CA GLY A 73 7.64 -19.68 4.99
C GLY A 73 8.85 -19.89 4.08
N LYS A 74 8.66 -19.82 2.75
CA LYS A 74 9.76 -19.88 1.77
C LYS A 74 10.61 -18.60 1.86
N THR A 75 11.90 -18.75 1.60
CA THR A 75 12.80 -17.61 1.45
C THR A 75 13.08 -17.40 -0.03
N GLU A 76 13.00 -16.15 -0.48
CA GLU A 76 13.22 -15.79 -1.88
C GLU A 76 14.23 -14.66 -2.00
N THR A 77 15.16 -14.80 -2.94
CA THR A 77 16.13 -13.75 -3.27
C THR A 77 15.67 -13.00 -4.51
N LEU A 78 15.39 -11.72 -4.33
CA LEU A 78 14.94 -10.80 -5.36
C LEU A 78 16.13 -10.06 -5.95
N SER A 79 16.54 -10.46 -7.15
CA SER A 79 17.53 -9.73 -7.95
C SER A 79 17.00 -8.37 -8.40
N ILE A 80 17.90 -7.45 -8.75
CA ILE A 80 17.53 -6.21 -9.45
C ILE A 80 17.76 -6.45 -10.94
N LEU A 81 16.68 -6.74 -11.66
CA LEU A 81 16.74 -6.97 -13.10
C LEU A 81 16.65 -5.66 -13.90
N ARG A 82 16.06 -4.63 -13.29
CA ARG A 82 15.83 -3.29 -13.88
C ARG A 82 15.85 -2.25 -12.76
N ASP A 83 16.16 -1.00 -13.11
CA ASP A 83 16.04 0.14 -12.20
C ASP A 83 14.66 0.15 -11.50
N PRO A 84 14.61 0.06 -10.16
CA PRO A 84 13.36 0.02 -9.42
C PRO A 84 12.47 1.25 -9.60
N LYS A 85 13.06 2.44 -9.76
CA LYS A 85 12.34 3.69 -9.96
C LYS A 85 11.66 3.71 -11.33
N VAL A 86 12.34 3.19 -12.35
CA VAL A 86 11.76 3.03 -13.69
C VAL A 86 10.61 2.02 -13.67
N SER A 87 10.80 0.86 -13.04
CA SER A 87 9.74 -0.15 -12.90
C SER A 87 8.52 0.42 -12.17
N ALA A 88 8.73 1.11 -11.04
CA ALA A 88 7.64 1.73 -10.28
C ALA A 88 6.89 2.78 -11.09
N ARG A 89 7.59 3.59 -11.91
CA ARG A 89 6.93 4.55 -12.81
C ARG A 89 6.04 3.86 -13.83
N ASP A 90 6.52 2.78 -14.44
CA ASP A 90 5.75 2.04 -15.45
C ASP A 90 4.50 1.40 -14.82
N HIS A 91 4.62 0.85 -13.60
CA HIS A 91 3.48 0.33 -12.82
C HIS A 91 2.44 1.41 -12.47
N LEU A 92 2.90 2.60 -12.07
CA LEU A 92 2.00 3.74 -11.81
C LEU A 92 1.28 4.20 -13.09
N HIS A 93 1.95 4.15 -14.24
CA HIS A 93 1.37 4.51 -15.51
C HIS A 93 0.25 3.54 -15.91
N GLU A 94 0.51 2.24 -15.89
CA GLU A 94 -0.47 1.20 -16.18
C GLU A 94 -1.70 1.30 -15.26
N ALA A 95 -1.48 1.47 -13.95
CA ALA A 95 -2.57 1.64 -12.99
C ALA A 95 -3.39 2.92 -13.27
N THR A 96 -2.74 4.00 -13.71
CA THR A 96 -3.44 5.23 -14.12
C THR A 96 -4.31 4.99 -15.34
N GLU A 97 -3.80 4.30 -16.37
CA GLU A 97 -4.58 3.95 -17.55
C GLU A 97 -5.80 3.09 -17.19
N LEU A 98 -5.64 2.09 -16.34
CA LEU A 98 -6.75 1.26 -15.85
C LEU A 98 -7.80 2.12 -15.13
N ALA A 99 -7.38 3.02 -14.25
CA ALA A 99 -8.27 3.85 -13.46
C ALA A 99 -9.05 4.87 -14.31
N GLU A 100 -8.38 5.53 -15.26
CA GLU A 100 -9.00 6.46 -16.21
C GLU A 100 -10.03 5.76 -17.12
N ASN A 101 -9.83 4.47 -17.41
CA ASN A 101 -10.80 3.64 -18.13
C ASN A 101 -11.95 3.10 -17.24
N GLY A 102 -12.02 3.52 -15.97
CA GLY A 102 -13.07 3.10 -15.03
C GLY A 102 -12.80 1.77 -14.33
N HIS A 103 -11.67 1.11 -14.59
CA HIS A 103 -11.26 -0.14 -13.94
C HIS A 103 -10.53 0.14 -12.60
N ILE A 104 -11.21 0.84 -11.69
CA ILE A 104 -10.61 1.38 -10.46
C ILE A 104 -10.05 0.29 -9.55
N ILE A 105 -10.80 -0.80 -9.37
CA ILE A 105 -10.36 -1.91 -8.53
C ILE A 105 -9.15 -2.61 -9.16
N ASP A 106 -9.16 -2.80 -10.48
CA ASP A 106 -8.04 -3.40 -11.20
C ASP A 106 -6.78 -2.53 -11.13
N ALA A 107 -6.92 -1.21 -11.23
CA ALA A 107 -5.83 -0.26 -11.02
C ALA A 107 -5.21 -0.40 -9.63
N ALA A 108 -6.06 -0.44 -8.59
CA ALA A 108 -5.62 -0.55 -7.20
C ALA A 108 -4.94 -1.89 -6.91
N VAL A 109 -5.49 -2.99 -7.43
CA VAL A 109 -4.89 -4.34 -7.31
C VAL A 109 -3.58 -4.41 -8.09
N SER A 110 -3.56 -3.93 -9.34
CA SER A 110 -2.38 -3.97 -10.21
C SER A 110 -1.21 -3.23 -9.57
N VAL A 111 -1.39 -1.97 -9.17
CA VAL A 111 -0.32 -1.20 -8.54
C VAL A 111 0.17 -1.84 -7.24
N TYR A 112 -0.75 -2.41 -6.45
CA TYR A 112 -0.40 -3.09 -5.22
C TYR A 112 0.53 -4.28 -5.48
N VAL A 113 0.07 -5.19 -6.34
CA VAL A 113 0.76 -6.44 -6.65
C VAL A 113 2.11 -6.15 -7.28
N GLN A 114 2.15 -5.25 -8.26
CA GLN A 114 3.37 -4.90 -8.97
C GLN A 114 4.43 -4.26 -8.04
N LEU A 115 4.02 -3.35 -7.15
CA LEU A 115 4.95 -2.75 -6.17
C LEU A 115 5.42 -3.75 -5.11
N VAL A 116 4.57 -4.68 -4.66
CA VAL A 116 4.96 -5.73 -3.70
C VAL A 116 5.94 -6.71 -4.33
N LEU A 117 5.64 -7.20 -5.54
CA LEU A 117 6.46 -8.21 -6.22
C LEU A 117 7.79 -7.64 -6.73
N SER A 118 7.82 -6.39 -7.21
CA SER A 118 9.06 -5.72 -7.63
C SER A 118 10.00 -5.44 -6.46
N HIS A 119 9.46 -5.23 -5.26
CA HIS A 119 10.21 -4.98 -4.03
C HIS A 119 11.31 -3.93 -4.23
N GLY A 120 10.90 -2.79 -4.81
CA GLY A 120 11.82 -1.75 -5.30
C GLY A 120 12.46 -0.90 -4.21
N PHE A 121 11.86 -0.82 -3.02
CA PHE A 121 12.38 -0.05 -1.89
C PHE A 121 13.26 -0.90 -0.97
N LYS A 122 14.14 -0.24 -0.22
CA LYS A 122 14.96 -0.85 0.84
C LYS A 122 14.12 -1.34 2.03
N ASP A 123 13.00 -0.68 2.32
CA ASP A 123 12.07 -1.01 3.40
C ASP A 123 10.65 -0.53 3.05
N ALA A 124 9.66 -0.99 3.81
CA ALA A 124 8.26 -0.58 3.76
C ALA A 124 7.53 -0.83 2.43
N ASN A 125 8.07 -1.71 1.55
CA ASN A 125 7.48 -2.06 0.25
C ASN A 125 5.96 -2.30 0.29
N ARG A 126 5.50 -3.21 1.16
CA ARG A 126 4.06 -3.51 1.30
C ARG A 126 3.26 -2.30 1.76
N ARG A 127 3.75 -1.54 2.74
CA ARG A 127 3.06 -0.35 3.27
C ARG A 127 2.96 0.75 2.20
N THR A 128 4.00 0.94 1.41
CA THR A 128 3.98 1.86 0.26
C THR A 128 2.99 1.40 -0.82
N ALA A 129 2.94 0.09 -1.12
CA ALA A 129 1.96 -0.48 -2.05
C ALA A 129 0.51 -0.30 -1.59
N VAL A 130 0.24 -0.46 -0.28
CA VAL A 130 -1.08 -0.16 0.32
C VAL A 130 -1.48 1.29 0.06
N LEU A 131 -0.57 2.25 0.31
CA LEU A 131 -0.85 3.67 0.10
C LEU A 131 -1.09 3.99 -1.39
N ALA A 132 -0.35 3.37 -2.30
CA ALA A 132 -0.58 3.53 -3.73
C ALA A 132 -1.96 3.00 -4.16
N ALA A 133 -2.36 1.82 -3.68
CA ALA A 133 -3.69 1.28 -3.93
C ALA A 133 -4.79 2.16 -3.33
N HIS A 134 -4.60 2.64 -2.10
CA HIS A 134 -5.50 3.56 -1.43
C HIS A 134 -5.68 4.87 -2.22
N TYR A 135 -4.61 5.43 -2.78
CA TYR A 135 -4.66 6.60 -3.65
C TYR A 135 -5.60 6.40 -4.83
N PHE A 136 -5.47 5.30 -5.59
CA PHE A 136 -6.31 5.04 -6.77
C PHE A 136 -7.78 4.83 -6.38
N LEU A 137 -8.02 4.05 -5.33
CA LEU A 137 -9.37 3.84 -4.80
C LEU A 137 -10.03 5.15 -4.39
N LEU A 138 -9.31 6.02 -3.67
CA LEU A 138 -9.85 7.29 -3.22
C LEU A 138 -10.06 8.27 -4.38
N ARG A 139 -9.04 8.48 -5.23
CA ARG A 139 -9.05 9.45 -6.32
C ARG A 139 -10.17 9.18 -7.32
N TYR A 140 -10.42 7.91 -7.63
CA TYR A 140 -11.38 7.52 -8.67
C TYR A 140 -12.76 7.11 -8.12
N GLY A 141 -13.00 7.29 -6.82
CA GLY A 141 -14.36 7.24 -6.26
C GLY A 141 -14.81 5.88 -5.68
N ALA A 142 -13.87 5.02 -5.31
CA ALA A 142 -14.10 3.79 -4.55
C ALA A 142 -13.42 3.85 -3.16
N PRO A 143 -13.77 4.81 -2.28
CA PRO A 143 -13.01 5.06 -1.06
C PRO A 143 -13.08 3.86 -0.11
N ILE A 144 -11.92 3.23 0.11
CA ILE A 144 -11.67 2.23 1.15
C ILE A 144 -10.61 2.81 2.07
N SER A 145 -10.78 2.63 3.38
CA SER A 145 -9.78 3.07 4.38
C SER A 145 -8.40 2.45 4.08
N GLY A 146 -7.35 3.29 4.09
CA GLY A 146 -5.97 2.82 3.92
C GLY A 146 -5.57 1.81 4.99
N LEU A 147 -6.00 2.02 6.24
CA LEU A 147 -5.82 1.08 7.34
C LEU A 147 -6.50 -0.28 7.06
N ALA A 148 -7.73 -0.26 6.53
CA ALA A 148 -8.43 -1.50 6.19
C ALA A 148 -7.70 -2.27 5.08
N LEU A 149 -7.11 -1.57 4.09
CA LEU A 149 -6.26 -2.19 3.07
C LEU A 149 -4.95 -2.75 3.66
N HIS A 150 -4.37 -2.06 4.66
CA HIS A 150 -3.17 -2.52 5.36
C HIS A 150 -3.41 -3.84 6.12
N GLU A 151 -4.61 -4.01 6.66
CA GLU A 151 -5.04 -5.16 7.46
C GLU A 151 -5.45 -6.38 6.62
N ILE A 152 -5.59 -6.26 5.30
CA ILE A 152 -5.74 -7.41 4.39
C ILE A 152 -4.43 -8.23 4.50
N GLY A 153 -4.38 -9.16 5.44
CA GLY A 153 -3.25 -10.07 5.62
C GLY A 153 -2.92 -10.71 4.28
N LEU A 154 -1.68 -10.56 3.83
CA LEU A 154 -1.29 -11.09 2.54
C LEU A 154 -0.99 -12.58 2.64
N GLY A 155 -1.60 -13.35 1.74
CA GLY A 155 -1.01 -14.60 1.29
C GLY A 155 0.20 -14.36 0.38
N ASP A 156 0.78 -15.44 -0.14
CA ASP A 156 1.88 -15.35 -1.09
C ASP A 156 1.33 -14.99 -2.48
N LEU A 157 1.47 -13.74 -2.92
CA LEU A 157 0.94 -13.24 -4.20
C LEU A 157 1.50 -13.96 -5.44
N ARG A 158 2.51 -14.82 -5.28
CA ARG A 158 3.05 -15.68 -6.34
C ARG A 158 2.26 -16.97 -6.51
N GLU A 159 1.50 -17.37 -5.51
CA GLU A 159 0.71 -18.58 -5.55
C GLU A 159 -0.56 -18.35 -6.39
N PRO A 160 -0.98 -19.32 -7.22
CA PRO A 160 -2.17 -19.18 -8.07
C PRO A 160 -3.43 -18.82 -7.27
N GLY A 161 -4.23 -17.90 -7.79
CA GLY A 161 -5.51 -17.49 -7.19
C GLY A 161 -5.41 -16.45 -6.07
N GLN A 162 -4.20 -16.11 -5.58
CA GLN A 162 -4.04 -15.12 -4.51
C GLN A 162 -4.31 -13.68 -4.98
N ILE A 163 -4.01 -13.36 -6.24
CA ILE A 163 -4.30 -12.06 -6.83
C ILE A 163 -5.81 -11.88 -7.03
N GLU A 164 -6.48 -12.93 -7.49
CA GLU A 164 -7.94 -12.98 -7.66
C GLU A 164 -8.64 -12.85 -6.30
N ALA A 165 -8.17 -13.58 -5.28
CA ALA A 165 -8.69 -13.45 -3.91
C ALA A 165 -8.51 -12.03 -3.35
N LEU A 166 -7.36 -11.39 -3.61
CA LEU A 166 -7.13 -10.00 -3.23
C LEU A 166 -8.12 -9.05 -3.95
N LYS A 167 -8.29 -9.24 -5.26
CA LYS A 167 -9.25 -8.46 -6.07
C LYS A 167 -10.68 -8.62 -5.57
N ASP A 168 -11.10 -9.83 -5.25
CA ASP A 168 -12.43 -10.11 -4.70
C ASP A 168 -12.61 -9.45 -3.33
N THR A 169 -11.60 -9.53 -2.46
CA THR A 169 -11.61 -8.90 -1.14
C THR A 169 -11.77 -7.38 -1.25
N ILE A 170 -10.94 -6.72 -2.07
CA ILE A 170 -11.02 -5.27 -2.30
C ILE A 170 -12.37 -4.89 -2.94
N SER A 171 -12.86 -5.68 -3.89
CA SER A 171 -14.18 -5.47 -4.52
C SER A 171 -15.31 -5.55 -3.51
N GLN A 172 -15.28 -6.52 -2.59
CA GLN A 172 -16.28 -6.64 -1.53
C GLN A 172 -16.22 -5.46 -0.57
N MET A 173 -15.02 -5.08 -0.12
CA MET A 173 -14.82 -3.90 0.73
C MET A 173 -15.35 -2.61 0.08
N ALA A 174 -15.08 -2.39 -1.21
CA ALA A 174 -15.60 -1.26 -1.97
C ALA A 174 -17.14 -1.25 -2.01
N LYS A 175 -17.76 -2.41 -2.26
CA LYS A 175 -19.23 -2.56 -2.25
C LYS A 175 -19.82 -2.24 -0.87
N PHE A 176 -19.18 -2.70 0.21
CA PHE A 176 -19.62 -2.39 1.57
C PHE A 176 -19.49 -0.90 1.91
N ALA A 177 -18.37 -0.27 1.55
CA ALA A 177 -18.15 1.15 1.75
C ALA A 177 -19.18 2.01 0.98
N ALA A 178 -19.46 1.64 -0.27
CA ALA A 178 -20.47 2.32 -1.09
C ALA A 178 -21.89 2.20 -0.51
N LYS A 179 -22.25 1.02 0.05
CA LYS A 179 -23.55 0.82 0.71
C LYS A 179 -23.72 1.70 1.95
N ARG A 180 -22.70 1.80 2.81
CA ARG A 180 -22.73 2.69 4.00
C ARG A 180 -22.90 4.16 3.62
N LYS A 181 -22.17 4.63 2.61
CA LYS A 181 -22.31 6.01 2.14
C LYS A 181 -23.74 6.36 1.70
N ARG A 182 -24.47 5.39 1.13
CA ARG A 182 -25.88 5.57 0.73
C ARG A 182 -26.85 5.56 1.91
N SER A 183 -26.57 4.81 2.99
CA SER A 183 -27.42 4.83 4.18
C SER A 183 -27.25 6.10 5.02
N ASP A 184 -26.08 6.74 4.93
CA ASP A 184 -25.74 7.92 5.73
C ASP A 184 -26.10 9.25 5.04
N THR A 185 -26.72 9.19 3.86
CA THR A 185 -27.24 10.37 3.15
C THR A 185 -28.77 10.42 3.36
N PRO A 186 -29.31 11.36 4.15
CA PRO A 186 -30.75 11.48 4.40
C PRO A 186 -31.56 11.87 3.16
#